data_AF-A0A2E2CY71-F1
#
_entry.id   AF-A0A2E2CY71-F1
#
_cell.length_a   1.000
_cell.length_b   1.000
_cell.length_c   1.000
_cell.angle_alpha   90.00
_cell.angle_beta   90.00
_cell.angle_gamma   90.00
#
_symmetry.space_group_name_H-M   'P 1'
#
loop_
_entity.id
_entity.type
_entity.pdbx_description
1 polymer ?
#
loop_
_entity_poly.entity_id
_entity_poly.type
_entity_poly.pdbx_seq_one_letter_code
_entity_poly.pdbx_strand_id
1 'polypeptide(L)'
;MIYGLAHNQGWLNVVAHWLRTQALVPERNQVRITDRKCQMLRLRDKPTRSIVMKVQDWIITELHKDMRAVDTLYPELDLANLL
;
A
#
# COMPACT_ATOMS: atom_id res chain seq x y z
N MET A 1 24.48 1.09 -16.09
CA MET A 1 24.72 1.95 -14.91
C MET A 1 23.38 2.57 -14.55
N ILE A 2 22.58 1.89 -13.74
CA ILE A 2 21.23 2.33 -13.40
C ILE A 2 21.38 3.26 -12.20
N TYR A 3 21.32 4.58 -12.43
CA TYR A 3 21.33 5.58 -11.37
C TYR A 3 20.03 5.49 -10.57
N GLY A 4 20.02 4.65 -9.55
CA GLY A 4 18.98 4.59 -8.53
C GLY A 4 19.19 5.69 -7.50
N LEU A 5 18.55 6.84 -7.72
CA LEU A 5 18.30 7.82 -6.66
C LEU A 5 16.88 8.37 -6.85
N ALA A 6 15.89 7.51 -6.62
CA ALA A 6 14.52 7.94 -6.39
C ALA A 6 14.19 7.66 -4.91
N HIS A 7 14.64 8.54 -4.02
CA HIS A 7 14.09 8.64 -2.66
C HIS A 7 12.64 9.13 -2.77
N ASN A 8 11.74 8.27 -3.21
CA ASN A 8 10.35 8.63 -3.40
C ASN A 8 9.55 8.07 -2.22
N GLN A 9 8.95 8.97 -1.43
CA GLN A 9 7.99 8.60 -0.38
C GLN A 9 6.70 8.13 -1.08
N GLY A 10 6.73 6.90 -1.59
CA GLY A 10 5.60 6.28 -2.26
C GLY A 10 4.50 5.95 -1.28
N TRP A 11 3.25 6.11 -1.72
CA TRP A 11 2.13 5.63 -0.92
C TRP A 11 2.17 4.11 -0.91
N LEU A 12 1.98 3.50 0.25
CA LEU A 12 2.11 2.05 0.42
C LEU A 12 1.20 1.28 -0.55
N ASN A 13 0.01 1.81 -0.86
CA ASN A 13 -0.90 1.23 -1.84
C ASN A 13 -0.41 1.25 -3.29
N VAL A 14 0.55 2.09 -3.61
CA VAL A 14 1.15 2.18 -4.96
C VAL A 14 2.42 1.34 -5.03
N VAL A 15 3.24 1.35 -3.98
CA VAL A 15 4.56 0.69 -4.00
C VAL A 15 4.53 -0.76 -3.51
N ALA A 16 3.51 -1.21 -2.78
CA ALA A 16 3.45 -2.57 -2.24
C ALA A 16 3.59 -3.65 -3.33
N HIS A 17 2.93 -3.47 -4.47
CA HIS A 17 3.07 -4.40 -5.60
C HIS A 17 4.50 -4.47 -6.17
N TRP A 18 5.18 -3.33 -6.27
CA TRP A 18 6.54 -3.25 -6.80
C TRP A 18 7.58 -3.76 -5.81
N LEU A 19 7.35 -3.57 -4.51
CA LEU A 19 8.14 -4.18 -3.45
C LEU A 19 7.97 -5.70 -3.45
N ARG A 20 6.73 -6.19 -3.63
CA ARG A 20 6.43 -7.62 -3.73
C ARG A 20 7.12 -8.28 -4.92
N THR A 21 7.20 -7.59 -6.06
CA THR A 21 7.88 -8.08 -7.28
C THR A 21 9.38 -7.79 -7.27
N GLN A 22 9.92 -7.21 -6.20
CA GLN A 22 11.33 -6.81 -6.05
C GLN A 22 11.83 -5.85 -7.14
N ALA A 23 10.91 -5.22 -7.88
CA ALA A 23 11.21 -4.15 -8.82
C ALA A 23 11.58 -2.85 -8.08
N LEU A 24 11.14 -2.72 -6.83
CA LEU A 24 11.64 -1.75 -5.86
C LEU A 24 12.20 -2.49 -4.64
N VAL A 25 13.23 -1.92 -4.02
CA VAL A 25 13.78 -2.38 -2.74
C VAL A 25 13.65 -1.27 -1.70
N PRO A 26 13.38 -1.58 -0.42
CA PRO A 26 13.36 -0.59 0.63
C PRO A 26 14.74 0.03 0.82
N GLU A 27 14.83 1.35 0.82
CA GLU A 27 16.09 2.05 1.08
C GLU A 27 16.44 2.09 2.58
N ARG A 28 15.42 2.05 3.44
CA ARG A 28 15.57 1.99 4.90
C ARG A 28 14.63 0.94 5.46
N ASN A 29 15.11 0.24 6.49
CA ASN A 29 14.34 -0.75 7.25
C ASN A 29 13.35 -0.08 8.24
N GLN A 30 12.81 1.09 7.89
CA GLN A 30 11.85 1.81 8.72
C GLN A 30 10.74 2.37 7.85
N VAL A 31 9.51 2.02 8.21
CA VAL A 31 8.31 2.57 7.61
C VAL A 31 8.02 3.91 8.27
N ARG A 32 8.01 4.98 7.47
CA ARG A 32 7.61 6.30 7.95
C ARG A 32 6.16 6.55 7.60
N ILE A 33 5.28 6.39 8.59
CA ILE A 33 3.87 6.76 8.45
C ILE A 33 3.80 8.29 8.47
N THR A 34 3.21 8.86 7.42
CA THR A 34 2.90 10.29 7.36
C THR A 34 1.41 10.49 7.64
N ASP A 35 0.98 11.68 8.02
CA ASP A 35 -0.44 12.00 8.25
C ASP A 35 -1.34 11.93 7.00
N ARG A 36 -0.80 11.45 5.87
CA ARG A 36 -1.50 11.29 4.60
C ARG A 36 -2.42 10.08 4.66
N LYS A 37 -3.73 10.34 4.72
CA LYS A 37 -4.77 9.31 4.63
C LYS A 37 -5.28 9.20 3.19
N CYS A 38 -5.26 7.99 2.63
CA CYS A 38 -5.95 7.72 1.37
C CYS A 38 -7.41 7.43 1.68
N GLN A 39 -8.32 8.25 1.19
CA GLN A 39 -9.75 8.08 1.43
C GLN A 39 -10.48 7.84 0.12
N MET A 40 -11.30 6.79 0.10
CA MET A 40 -12.25 6.58 -0.98
C MET A 40 -13.43 7.53 -0.78
N LEU A 41 -13.48 8.61 -1.57
CA LEU A 41 -14.56 9.58 -1.50
C LEU A 41 -15.79 9.06 -2.23
N ARG A 42 -16.94 9.10 -1.55
CA ARG A 42 -18.26 8.89 -2.17
C ARG A 42 -19.05 10.19 -2.13
N LEU A 43 -19.75 10.50 -3.22
CA LEU A 43 -20.72 11.58 -3.24
C LEU A 43 -21.88 11.23 -2.28
N ARG A 44 -22.10 12.04 -1.25
CA ARG A 44 -23.10 11.80 -0.19
C ARG A 44 -24.53 11.69 -0.74
N ASP A 45 -24.81 12.40 -1.83
CA ASP A 45 -26.15 12.46 -2.43
C ASP A 45 -26.45 11.29 -3.38
N LYS A 46 -25.53 10.34 -3.55
CA LYS A 46 -25.75 9.16 -4.40
C LYS A 46 -26.04 7.92 -3.55
N PRO A 47 -27.05 7.12 -3.90
CA PRO A 47 -27.35 5.89 -3.19
C PRO A 47 -26.14 4.96 -3.21
N THR A 48 -25.83 4.36 -2.05
CA THR A 48 -24.75 3.41 -1.90
C THR A 48 -24.99 2.20 -2.79
N ARG A 49 -24.17 2.03 -3.82
CA ARG A 49 -24.24 0.87 -4.70
C ARG A 49 -23.50 -0.31 -4.04
N SER A 50 -24.19 -1.44 -3.88
CA SER A 50 -23.61 -2.66 -3.30
C SER A 50 -22.35 -3.15 -4.03
N ILE A 51 -22.29 -2.97 -5.36
CA ILE A 51 -21.09 -3.28 -6.12
C ILE A 51 -19.89 -2.40 -5.75
N VAL A 52 -20.12 -1.12 -5.43
CA VAL A 52 -19.05 -0.19 -5.02
C VAL A 52 -18.52 -0.56 -3.64
N MET A 53 -19.39 -0.98 -2.72
CA MET A 53 -18.98 -1.56 -1.43
C MET A 53 -18.11 -2.80 -1.63
N LYS A 54 -18.53 -3.74 -2.48
CA LYS A 54 -17.76 -4.97 -2.77
C LYS A 54 -16.39 -4.67 -3.37
N VAL A 55 -16.31 -3.70 -4.28
CA VAL A 55 -15.04 -3.28 -4.88
C VAL A 55 -14.14 -2.61 -3.84
N GLN A 56 -14.70 -1.77 -2.97
CA GLN A 56 -13.95 -1.17 -1.87
C GLN A 56 -13.32 -2.24 -0.96
N ASP A 57 -14.13 -3.21 -0.52
CA ASP A 57 -13.67 -4.30 0.33
C ASP A 57 -12.62 -5.17 -0.37
N TRP A 58 -12.79 -5.39 -1.68
CA TRP A 58 -11.81 -6.11 -2.50
C TRP A 58 -10.48 -5.36 -2.60
N ILE A 59 -10.50 -4.05 -2.86
CA ILE A 59 -9.27 -3.22 -2.93
C ILE A 59 -8.51 -3.27 -1.60
N ILE A 60 -9.22 -3.14 -0.47
CA ILE A 60 -8.61 -3.23 0.87
C ILE A 60 -8.00 -4.63 1.06
N THR A 61 -8.73 -5.67 0.68
CA THR A 61 -8.27 -7.06 0.82
C THR A 61 -7.00 -7.33 0.01
N GLU A 62 -6.95 -6.89 -1.26
CA GLU A 62 -5.76 -7.07 -2.10
C GLU A 62 -4.57 -6.27 -1.59
N LEU A 63 -4.79 -5.05 -1.10
CA LEU A 63 -3.73 -4.26 -0.47
C LEU A 63 -3.15 -4.97 0.75
N HIS A 64 -4.00 -5.53 1.62
CA HIS A 64 -3.55 -6.27 2.80
C HIS A 64 -2.82 -7.57 2.43
N LYS A 65 -3.13 -8.19 1.28
CA LYS A 65 -2.36 -9.35 0.79
C LYS A 65 -0.97 -8.93 0.33
N ASP A 66 -0.87 -7.85 -0.42
CA ASP A 66 0.42 -7.33 -0.87
C ASP A 66 1.29 -6.88 0.31
N MET A 67 0.71 -6.21 1.31
CA MET A 67 1.44 -5.82 2.53
C MET A 67 1.99 -7.03 3.29
N ARG A 68 1.19 -8.10 3.49
CA ARG A 68 1.68 -9.32 4.15
C ARG A 68 2.77 -10.03 3.36
N ALA A 69 2.69 -10.02 2.03
CA ALA A 69 3.74 -10.57 1.18
C ALA A 69 5.03 -9.75 1.28
N VAL A 70 4.95 -8.42 1.31
CA VAL A 70 6.10 -7.52 1.52
C VAL A 70 6.68 -7.70 2.92
N ASP A 71 5.85 -7.83 3.95
CA ASP A 71 6.27 -8.11 5.33
C ASP A 71 7.06 -9.42 5.43
N THR A 72 6.65 -10.45 4.69
CA THR A 72 7.40 -11.72 4.63
C THR A 72 8.76 -11.55 3.95
N LEU A 73 8.86 -10.65 2.95
CA LEU A 73 10.10 -10.37 2.21
C LEU A 73 11.05 -9.44 2.98
N TYR A 74 10.49 -8.53 3.78
CA TYR A 74 11.20 -7.50 4.52
C TYR A 74 10.62 -7.40 5.94
N PRO A 75 10.85 -8.41 6.80
CA PRO A 75 10.24 -8.49 8.13
C PRO A 75 10.65 -7.34 9.05
N GLU A 76 11.84 -6.77 8.83
CA GLU A 76 12.31 -5.55 9.47
C GLU A 76 11.42 -4.31 9.25
N LEU A 77 10.53 -4.29 8.25
CA LEU A 77 9.60 -3.20 8.03
C LEU A 77 8.37 -3.25 8.95
N ASP A 78 8.09 -4.40 9.57
CA ASP A 78 7.01 -4.61 10.54
C ASP A 78 5.64 -4.09 10.04
N LEU A 79 5.33 -4.37 8.77
CA LEU A 79 4.11 -3.92 8.11
C LEU A 79 2.86 -4.63 8.65
N ALA A 80 3.02 -5.84 9.20
CA ALA A 80 1.93 -6.56 9.84
C ALA A 80 1.32 -5.81 11.04
N ASN A 81 2.13 -5.04 11.78
CA ASN A 81 1.66 -4.23 12.90
C ASN A 81 0.90 -2.96 12.47
N LEU A 82 0.84 -2.69 11.15
CA LEU A 82 0.14 -1.53 10.58
C LEU A 82 -1.19 -1.88 9.91
N LEU A 83 -1.54 -3.17 9.83
CA LEU A 83 -2.80 -3.69 9.29
C LEU A 83 -3.90 -3.72 10.36
#